data_AF-W1XTT4-F1
#
_entry.id   AF-W1XTT4-F1
#
_cell.length_a   1.000
_cell.length_b   1.000
_cell.length_c   1.000
_cell.angle_alpha   90.00
_cell.angle_beta   90.00
_cell.angle_gamma   90.00
#
_symmetry.space_group_name_H-M   'P 1'
#
loop_
_entity.id
_entity.type
_entity.pdbx_description
1 polymer ?
#
loop_
_entity_poly.entity_id
_entity_poly.type
_entity_poly.pdbx_seq_one_letter_code
_entity_poly.pdbx_strand_id
1 'polypeptide(L)'
;DKDGLRPKTIKVQLYADGKKVGEVVELSADNKWTYTFTDLVEKANGKAINYTVEEVDVPEGYTVTEESKEKGDVVLTNTHTPSTVDIPVTKIWVDNDNQDGLRPAKITVKLLANGG
;
A
#
# COMPACT_ATOMS: atom_id res chain seq x y z
N ASP A 1 1.27 -8.26 4.41
CA ASP A 1 0.32 -8.24 3.29
C ASP A 1 -0.97 -8.86 3.82
N LYS A 2 -2.00 -8.05 4.03
CA LYS A 2 -3.26 -8.53 4.65
C LYS A 2 -4.19 -9.14 3.61
N ASP A 3 -4.13 -8.65 2.38
CA ASP A 3 -5.05 -8.98 1.30
C ASP A 3 -4.38 -9.83 0.20
N GLY A 4 -3.07 -10.11 0.33
CA GLY A 4 -2.32 -10.89 -0.66
C GLY A 4 -2.00 -10.09 -1.93
N LEU A 5 -2.16 -8.76 -1.88
CA LEU A 5 -2.08 -7.88 -3.04
C LEU A 5 -0.68 -7.31 -3.27
N ARG A 6 0.26 -7.52 -2.34
CA ARG A 6 1.62 -7.00 -2.52
C ARG A 6 2.29 -7.77 -3.67
N PRO A 7 2.69 -7.12 -4.77
CA PRO A 7 3.37 -7.81 -5.86
C PRO A 7 4.75 -8.29 -5.41
N LYS A 8 5.26 -9.31 -6.11
CA LYS A 8 6.63 -9.81 -5.86
C LYS A 8 7.70 -8.85 -6.37
N THR A 9 7.38 -8.10 -7.42
CA THR A 9 8.28 -7.15 -8.07
C THR A 9 7.51 -5.90 -8.49
N ILE A 10 8.21 -4.78 -8.59
CA ILE A 10 7.74 -3.56 -9.27
C ILE A 10 8.78 -3.11 -10.30
N LYS A 11 8.38 -2.22 -11.21
CA LYS A 11 9.26 -1.67 -12.23
C LYS A 11 9.36 -0.15 -12.08
N VAL A 12 10.58 0.38 -12.12
CA VAL A 12 10.84 1.81 -12.03
C VAL A 12 11.62 2.31 -13.23
N GLN A 13 11.35 3.53 -13.67
CA GLN A 13 12.00 4.19 -14.80
C GLN A 13 12.62 5.51 -14.35
N LEU A 14 13.89 5.71 -14.67
CA LEU A 14 14.55 7.00 -14.47
C LEU A 14 14.16 7.99 -15.59
N TYR A 15 13.98 9.24 -15.21
CA TYR A 15 13.77 10.35 -16.13
C TYR A 15 14.81 11.45 -15.91
N ALA A 16 15.27 12.05 -17.00
CA ALA A 16 16.11 13.23 -17.03
C ALA A 16 15.34 14.37 -17.72
N ASP A 17 15.05 15.45 -17.00
CA ASP A 17 14.22 16.57 -17.47
C ASP A 17 12.89 16.09 -18.10
N GLY A 18 12.26 15.10 -17.46
CA GLY A 18 10.98 14.52 -17.91
C GLY A 18 11.08 13.55 -19.09
N LYS A 19 12.29 13.16 -19.51
CA LYS A 19 12.49 12.16 -20.58
C LYS A 19 13.06 10.86 -20.02
N LYS A 20 12.51 9.72 -20.46
CA LYS A 20 13.01 8.39 -20.08
C LYS A 20 14.49 8.25 -20.44
N VAL A 21 15.27 7.75 -19.48
CA VAL A 21 16.70 7.46 -19.65
C VAL A 21 17.05 6.11 -19.03
N GLY A 22 17.92 5.36 -19.70
CA GLY A 22 18.30 4.03 -19.26
C GLY A 22 17.16 2.99 -19.40
N GLU A 23 17.44 1.80 -18.89
CA GLU A 23 16.48 0.69 -18.88
C GLU A 23 15.53 0.80 -17.68
N VAL A 24 14.39 0.12 -17.80
CA VAL A 24 13.47 -0.09 -16.68
C VAL A 24 14.14 -1.05 -15.69
N VAL A 25 14.12 -0.67 -14.41
CA VAL A 25 14.71 -1.46 -13.32
C VAL A 25 13.63 -2.20 -12.57
N GLU A 26 13.86 -3.49 -12.31
CA GLU A 26 12.99 -4.29 -11.45
C GLU A 26 13.46 -4.23 -9.99
N LEU A 27 12.52 -3.92 -9.08
CA LEU A 27 12.74 -3.95 -7.63
C LEU A 27 11.96 -5.11 -7.02
N SER A 28 12.57 -5.83 -6.09
CA SER A 28 12.00 -7.02 -5.47
C SER A 28 12.56 -7.21 -4.05
N ALA A 29 12.08 -8.24 -3.35
CA ALA A 29 12.65 -8.61 -2.06
C ALA A 29 14.15 -8.99 -2.15
N ASP A 30 14.59 -9.53 -3.29
CA ASP A 30 15.97 -10.03 -3.47
C ASP A 30 16.99 -8.88 -3.48
N ASN A 31 16.62 -7.73 -4.07
CA ASN A 31 17.42 -6.50 -4.04
C ASN A 31 16.98 -5.53 -2.94
N LYS A 32 16.23 -6.02 -1.95
CA LYS A 32 15.72 -5.24 -0.81
C LYS A 32 14.92 -4.01 -1.22
N TRP A 33 14.29 -4.04 -2.40
CA TRP A 33 13.56 -2.92 -2.99
C TRP A 33 14.42 -1.67 -3.19
N THR A 34 15.71 -1.86 -3.50
CA THR A 34 16.67 -0.77 -3.68
C THR A 34 17.44 -0.90 -4.97
N TYR A 35 17.75 0.25 -5.57
CA TYR A 35 18.63 0.37 -6.72
C TYR A 35 19.30 1.73 -6.73
N THR A 36 20.51 1.81 -7.29
CA THR A 36 21.25 3.05 -7.46
C THR A 36 21.58 3.23 -8.92
N PHE A 37 21.06 4.30 -9.53
CA PHE A 37 21.46 4.73 -10.85
C PHE A 37 22.85 5.38 -10.75
N THR A 38 23.83 4.84 -11.47
CA THR A 38 25.20 5.36 -11.50
C THR A 38 25.49 6.10 -12.81
N ASP A 39 26.61 6.81 -12.86
CA ASP A 39 27.14 7.45 -14.07
C ASP A 39 26.18 8.47 -14.72
N LEU A 40 25.36 9.11 -13.89
CA LEU A 40 24.43 10.15 -14.30
C LEU A 40 25.17 11.47 -14.54
N VAL A 41 24.87 12.11 -15.67
CA VAL A 41 25.42 13.42 -16.00
C VAL A 41 24.73 14.48 -15.14
N GLU A 42 25.47 15.33 -14.43
CA GLU A 42 24.87 16.38 -13.60
C GLU A 42 24.29 17.54 -14.41
N LYS A 43 24.92 17.87 -15.55
CA LYS A 43 24.56 19.02 -16.38
C LYS A 43 24.57 18.68 -17.87
N ALA A 44 23.53 19.11 -18.58
CA ALA A 44 23.50 19.16 -20.03
C ALA A 44 23.47 20.61 -20.49
N ASN A 45 24.36 20.98 -21.42
CA ASN A 45 24.46 22.35 -21.97
C ASN A 45 24.60 23.43 -20.89
N GLY A 46 25.35 23.14 -19.81
CA GLY A 46 25.58 24.06 -18.70
C GLY A 46 24.42 24.18 -17.69
N LYS A 47 23.27 23.53 -17.93
CA LYS A 47 22.12 23.50 -17.01
C LYS A 47 22.07 22.20 -16.22
N ALA A 48 21.75 22.27 -14.92
CA ALA A 48 21.52 21.08 -14.10
C ALA A 48 20.34 20.27 -14.63
N ILE A 49 20.51 18.95 -14.67
CA ILE A 49 19.47 18.00 -15.07
C ILE A 49 18.61 17.68 -13.86
N ASN A 50 17.29 17.75 -14.03
CA ASN A 50 16.35 17.29 -13.01
C ASN A 50 16.07 15.79 -13.20
N TYR A 51 16.50 14.97 -12.23
CA TYR A 51 16.23 13.55 -12.24
C TYR A 51 15.01 13.21 -11.38
N THR A 52 14.12 12.36 -11.90
CA THR A 52 12.95 11.81 -11.19
C THR A 52 12.81 10.32 -11.48
N VAL A 53 12.09 9.58 -10.63
CA VAL A 53 11.91 8.13 -10.79
C VAL A 53 10.43 7.81 -10.71
N GLU A 54 9.87 7.24 -11.77
CA GLU A 54 8.45 6.83 -11.75
C GLU A 54 8.32 5.32 -11.69
N GLU A 55 7.33 4.86 -10.93
CA GLU A 55 6.86 3.47 -11.01
C GLU A 55 6.05 3.29 -12.30
N VAL A 56 6.43 2.31 -13.12
CA VAL A 56 5.89 2.13 -14.48
C VAL A 56 4.45 1.63 -14.44
N ASP A 57 4.15 0.69 -13.55
CA ASP A 57 2.85 0.02 -13.44
C ASP A 57 2.48 -0.10 -11.95
N VAL A 58 1.83 0.94 -11.41
CA VAL A 58 1.39 0.93 -10.00
C VAL A 58 0.39 -0.23 -9.80
N PRO A 59 0.61 -1.12 -8.81
CA PRO A 59 -0.27 -2.25 -8.56
C PRO A 59 -1.71 -1.84 -8.30
N GLU A 60 -2.66 -2.66 -8.76
CA GLU A 60 -4.08 -2.42 -8.51
C GLU A 60 -4.37 -2.35 -7.01
N GLY A 61 -5.18 -1.36 -6.60
CA GLY A 61 -5.50 -1.12 -5.19
C GLY A 61 -4.42 -0.38 -4.40
N TYR A 62 -3.30 0.01 -5.04
CA TYR A 62 -2.29 0.87 -4.44
C TYR A 62 -2.30 2.28 -5.00
N THR A 63 -1.88 3.23 -4.16
CA THR A 63 -1.53 4.59 -4.56
C THR A 63 -0.04 4.80 -4.31
N VAL A 64 0.68 5.32 -5.31
CA VAL A 64 2.11 5.65 -5.22
C VAL A 64 2.31 7.11 -4.82
N THR A 65 3.29 7.37 -3.96
CA THR A 65 3.83 8.71 -3.70
C THR A 65 5.36 8.71 -3.88
N GLU A 66 5.91 9.78 -4.46
CA GLU A 66 7.35 10.01 -4.59
C GLU A 66 7.80 11.06 -3.58
N GLU A 67 8.89 10.77 -2.86
CA GLU A 67 9.56 11.73 -1.99
C GLU A 67 11.05 11.79 -2.30
N SER A 68 11.52 12.97 -2.71
CA SER A 68 12.95 13.26 -2.83
C SER A 68 13.52 13.63 -1.46
N LYS A 69 14.55 12.90 -1.03
CA LYS A 69 15.29 13.14 0.21
C LYS A 69 16.56 13.95 -0.06
N GLU A 70 17.21 14.38 1.03
CA GLU A 70 18.52 15.02 0.94
C GLU A 70 19.53 14.11 0.23
N LYS A 71 20.45 14.72 -0.53
CA LYS A 71 21.53 14.03 -1.27
C LYS A 71 21.10 13.20 -2.48
N GLY A 72 19.88 13.39 -2.99
CA GLY A 72 19.43 12.77 -4.24
C GLY A 72 18.82 11.38 -4.09
N ASP A 73 18.61 10.92 -2.86
CA ASP A 73 17.83 9.72 -2.57
C ASP A 73 16.36 9.96 -2.95
N VAL A 74 15.74 9.01 -3.65
CA VAL A 74 14.30 9.03 -3.99
C VAL A 74 13.62 7.85 -3.32
N VAL A 75 12.47 8.08 -2.69
CA VAL A 75 11.67 7.03 -2.06
C VAL A 75 10.29 6.99 -2.70
N LEU A 76 9.94 5.83 -3.25
CA LEU A 76 8.59 5.52 -3.72
C LEU A 76 7.84 4.75 -2.63
N THR A 77 6.64 5.21 -2.29
CA THR A 77 5.78 4.58 -1.28
C THR A 77 4.46 4.15 -1.89
N ASN A 78 4.21 2.84 -1.91
CA ASN A 78 2.94 2.27 -2.32
C ASN A 78 2.04 2.02 -1.10
N THR A 79 0.89 2.70 -1.05
CA THR A 79 -0.09 2.61 0.05
C THR A 79 -1.34 1.86 -0.40
N HIS A 80 -1.78 0.86 0.38
CA HIS A 80 -3.04 0.13 0.18
C HIS A 80 -3.93 0.28 1.42
N THR A 81 -5.21 0.60 1.19
CA THR A 81 -6.25 0.67 2.22
C THR A 81 -7.18 -0.53 2.06
N PRO A 82 -7.15 -1.52 2.96
CA PRO A 82 -8.03 -2.69 2.89
C PRO A 82 -9.50 -2.28 3.06
N SER A 83 -10.38 -3.02 2.39
CA SER A 83 -11.82 -2.89 2.61
C SER A 83 -12.22 -3.44 3.98
N THR A 84 -13.26 -2.87 4.57
CA THR A 84 -13.84 -3.33 5.84
C THR A 84 -15.26 -3.83 5.62
N VAL A 85 -15.72 -4.74 6.47
CA VAL A 85 -17.10 -5.23 6.48
C VAL A 85 -17.68 -5.06 7.87
N ASP A 86 -18.92 -4.59 7.93
CA ASP A 86 -19.70 -4.51 9.17
C ASP A 86 -20.57 -5.75 9.31
N ILE A 87 -20.55 -6.38 10.50
CA ILE A 87 -21.39 -7.54 10.81
C ILE A 87 -22.44 -7.10 11.85
N PRO A 88 -23.67 -6.76 11.43
CA PRO A 88 -24.73 -6.37 12.36
C PRO A 88 -25.21 -7.59 13.16
N VAL A 89 -25.39 -7.41 14.48
CA VAL A 89 -25.96 -8.44 15.37
C VAL A 89 -27.21 -7.87 16.05
N THR A 90 -28.34 -8.56 15.87
CA THR A 90 -29.60 -8.21 16.53
C THR A 90 -30.05 -9.38 17.41
N LYS A 91 -30.32 -9.12 18.70
CA LYS A 91 -30.95 -10.08 19.60
C LYS A 91 -32.44 -9.79 19.71
N ILE A 92 -33.26 -10.78 19.36
CA ILE A 92 -34.71 -10.77 19.58
C ILE A 92 -35.02 -11.71 20.75
N TRP A 93 -35.89 -11.27 21.65
CA TRP A 93 -36.46 -12.06 22.74
C TRP A 93 -37.95 -12.31 22.46
N VAL A 94 -38.39 -13.56 22.56
CA VAL A 94 -39.80 -13.97 22.43
C VAL A 94 -40.21 -14.60 23.75
N ASP A 95 -40.54 -13.76 24.73
CA ASP A 95 -40.73 -14.11 26.14
C ASP A 95 -41.89 -13.31 26.79
N ASN A 96 -42.89 -12.90 25.99
CA ASN A 96 -44.06 -12.12 26.42
C ASN A 96 -43.71 -10.89 27.27
N ASP A 97 -42.79 -10.07 26.77
CA ASP A 97 -42.27 -8.90 27.49
C ASP A 97 -41.66 -9.27 28.86
N ASN A 98 -40.85 -10.34 28.87
CA ASN A 98 -40.20 -10.86 30.07
C ASN A 98 -41.20 -11.24 31.19
N GLN A 99 -42.33 -11.87 30.82
CA GLN A 99 -43.41 -12.24 31.76
C GLN A 99 -42.91 -13.01 32.99
N ASP A 100 -41.96 -13.93 32.79
CA ASP A 100 -41.41 -14.78 33.85
C ASP A 100 -40.21 -14.14 34.58
N GLY A 101 -39.78 -12.95 34.18
CA GLY A 101 -38.64 -12.25 34.78
C GLY A 101 -37.26 -12.90 34.53
N LEU A 102 -37.17 -13.88 33.63
CA LEU A 102 -35.95 -14.66 33.39
C LEU A 102 -34.98 -14.01 32.37
N ARG A 103 -35.39 -12.93 31.69
CA ARG A 103 -34.55 -12.25 30.71
C ARG A 103 -33.30 -11.67 31.39
N PRO A 104 -32.09 -12.04 30.95
CA PRO A 104 -30.87 -11.49 31.53
C PRO A 104 -30.72 -10.01 31.18
N ALA A 105 -30.18 -9.22 32.10
CA ALA A 105 -29.94 -7.80 31.89
C ALA A 105 -28.89 -7.51 30.80
N LYS A 106 -27.99 -8.47 30.51
CA LYS A 106 -26.94 -8.37 29.50
C LYS A 106 -26.70 -9.72 28.85
N ILE A 107 -26.32 -9.68 27.58
CA ILE A 107 -25.75 -10.81 26.87
C ILE A 107 -24.35 -10.42 26.35
N THR A 108 -23.47 -11.40 26.26
CA THR A 108 -22.16 -11.24 25.62
C THR A 108 -22.17 -12.10 24.36
N VAL A 109 -21.89 -11.47 23.23
CA VAL A 109 -21.72 -12.15 21.94
C VAL A 109 -20.24 -12.10 21.58
N LYS A 110 -19.69 -13.22 21.10
CA LYS A 110 -18.34 -13.29 20.55
C LYS A 110 -18.45 -13.48 19.05
N LEU A 111 -17.87 -12.57 18.28
CA LEU A 111 -17.68 -12.73 16.85
C LEU A 111 -16.37 -13.50 16.63
N LEU A 112 -16.44 -14.61 15.88
CA LEU A 112 -15.27 -15.40 15.50
C LEU A 112 -15.00 -15.18 14.02
N ALA A 113 -13.76 -14.87 13.66
CA ALA A 113 -13.29 -14.78 12.28
C ALA A 113 -12.38 -15.99 11.97
N ASN A 114 -12.46 -16.53 10.76
CA ASN A 114 -11.62 -17.62 10.25
C ASN A 114 -11.69 -18.96 11.03
N GLY A 115 -12.81 -19.25 11.69
CA GLY A 115 -13.11 -20.61 12.16
C GLY A 115 -12.08 -21.25 13.10
N GLY A 116 -11.72 -20.59 14.21
CA GLY A 116 -11.01 -21.20 15.34
C GLY A 116 -9.58 -20.74 15.54
#